data_AF-A0A3B9EIT3-F1
#
_entry.id   AF-A0A3B9EIT3-F1
#
_cell.length_a   1.000
_cell.length_b   1.000
_cell.length_c   1.000
_cell.angle_alpha   90.00
_cell.angle_beta   90.00
_cell.angle_gamma   90.00
#
_symmetry.space_group_name_H-M   'P 1'
#
loop_
_entity.id
_entity.type
_entity.pdbx_description
1 polymer ?
#
loop_
_entity_poly.entity_id
_entity_poly.type
_entity_poly.pdbx_seq_one_letter_code
_entity_poly.pdbx_strand_id
1 'polypeptide(L)' 'WRTVYGHLGSATVRDGAQVRAGQVIGTVGLTAGDGRPSIHYEVRQMRG' A
#
# COMPACT_ATOMS: atom_id res chain seq x y z
N TRP A 1 1.71 10.18 -11.56
CA TRP A 1 2.39 9.37 -10.53
C TRP A 1 1.37 8.52 -9.81
N ARG A 2 1.73 7.29 -9.41
CA ARG A 2 0.92 6.39 -8.58
C ARG A 2 1.82 5.71 -7.57
N THR A 3 1.39 5.59 -6.33
CA THR A 3 2.04 4.74 -5.33
C THR A 3 1.29 3.42 -5.20
N VAL A 4 2.01 2.32 -5.03
CA VAL A 4 1.42 1.00 -4.76
C VAL A 4 2.01 0.44 -3.47
N TYR A 5 1.15 -0.11 -2.62
CA TYR A 5 1.50 -0.72 -1.34
C TYR A 5 1.09 -2.19 -1.39
N GLY A 6 2.07 -3.08 -1.60
CA GLY A 6 1.89 -4.53 -1.61
C GLY A 6 2.10 -5.15 -0.24
N HIS A 7 1.60 -6.38 -0.07
CA HIS A 7 1.71 -7.17 1.16
C HIS A 7 1.09 -6.52 2.42
N LEU A 8 0.02 -5.72 2.24
CA LEU A 8 -0.72 -5.18 3.39
C LEU A 8 -1.36 -6.31 4.21
N GLY A 9 -1.42 -6.11 5.54
CA GLY A 9 -2.20 -6.96 6.45
C GLY A 9 -3.68 -6.65 6.35
N SER A 10 -4.02 -5.36 6.26
CA SER A 10 -5.37 -4.86 6.01
C SER A 10 -5.32 -3.52 5.29
N ALA A 11 -6.37 -3.22 4.51
CA ALA A 11 -6.64 -1.88 4.00
C ALA A 11 -7.67 -1.18 4.90
N THR A 12 -7.45 0.10 5.21
CA THR A 12 -8.39 0.92 5.99
C THR A 12 -9.23 1.87 5.14
N VAL A 13 -8.96 1.89 3.83
CA VAL A 13 -9.67 2.69 2.83
C VAL A 13 -10.35 1.78 1.82
N ARG A 14 -11.34 2.34 1.10
CA ARG A 14 -12.06 1.65 0.03
C ARG A 14 -11.68 2.25 -1.32
N ASP A 15 -11.97 1.51 -2.38
CA ASP A 15 -11.77 2.00 -3.74
C ASP A 15 -12.50 3.33 -3.96
N GLY A 16 -11.83 4.27 -4.62
CA GLY A 16 -12.34 5.62 -4.86
C GLY A 16 -12.23 6.58 -3.68
N ALA A 17 -11.78 6.15 -2.50
CA ALA A 17 -11.56 7.05 -1.37
C ALA A 17 -10.49 8.11 -1.69
N GLN A 18 -10.80 9.38 -1.40
CA GLN A 18 -9.79 10.43 -1.39
C GLN A 18 -8.97 10.36 -0.10
N VAL A 19 -7.65 10.43 -0.24
CA VAL A 19 -6.71 10.36 0.88
C VAL A 19 -5.74 11.54 0.82
N ARG A 20 -5.18 11.91 1.97
CA ARG A 20 -4.14 12.95 2.08
C ARG A 20 -2.81 12.37 2.52
N ALA A 21 -1.72 13.10 2.28
CA ALA A 21 -0.40 12.72 2.77
C ALA A 21 -0.41 12.53 4.31
N GLY A 22 0.21 11.45 4.78
CA GLY A 22 0.23 11.08 6.20
C GLY A 22 -1.03 10.36 6.71
N GLN A 23 -2.07 10.20 5.90
CA GLN A 23 -3.26 9.43 6.29
C GLN A 23 -2.94 7.93 6.33
N VAL A 24 -3.44 7.25 7.37
CA VAL A 24 -3.39 5.78 7.45
C VAL A 24 -4.32 5.15 6.41
N ILE A 25 -3.76 4.29 5.55
CA ILE A 25 -4.49 3.59 4.48
C ILE A 25 -4.44 2.06 4.59
N GLY A 26 -3.68 1.53 5.55
CA GLY A 26 -3.54 0.10 5.79
C GLY A 26 -2.50 -0.22 6.86
N THR A 27 -2.25 -1.52 7.04
CA THR A 27 -1.28 -2.06 7.99
C THR A 27 -0.23 -2.93 7.28
N VAL A 28 0.96 -3.08 7.88
CA VAL A 28 1.98 -4.02 7.42
C VAL A 28 1.47 -5.45 7.53
N GLY A 29 1.75 -6.30 6.54
CA GLY A 29 1.30 -7.70 6.51
C GLY A 29 2.44 -8.71 6.53
N LEU A 30 2.06 -9.99 6.45
CA LEU A 30 2.96 -11.15 6.42
C LEU A 30 2.96 -11.86 5.05
N THR A 31 2.29 -11.28 4.06
CA THR A 31 2.03 -11.95 2.76
C THR A 31 3.18 -11.80 1.77
N ALA A 32 4.34 -11.31 2.21
CA ALA A 32 5.57 -11.26 1.41
C ALA A 32 6.26 -12.63 1.26
N GLY A 33 5.88 -13.62 2.06
CA GLY A 33 6.33 -15.02 1.91
C GLY A 33 7.63 -15.39 2.64
N ASP A 34 8.25 -14.46 3.36
CA ASP A 34 9.46 -14.69 4.18
C ASP A 34 9.17 -14.87 5.68
N GLY A 35 7.88 -14.87 6.05
CA GLY A 35 7.41 -15.01 7.42
C GLY A 35 7.66 -13.79 8.31
N ARG A 36 8.14 -12.67 7.76
CA ARG A 36 8.44 -11.44 8.51
C ARG A 36 7.46 -10.32 8.14
N PRO A 37 7.05 -9.47 9.10
CA PRO A 37 6.24 -8.31 8.79
C PRO A 37 6.96 -7.38 7.82
N SER A 38 6.39 -7.18 6.64
CA SER A 38 6.99 -6.34 5.61
C SER A 38 5.93 -5.76 4.66
N ILE A 39 6.33 -4.70 3.95
CA ILE A 39 5.50 -4.02 2.95
C ILE A 39 6.35 -3.75 1.72
N HIS A 40 5.75 -3.90 0.55
CA HIS A 40 6.38 -3.52 -0.72
C HIS A 40 5.84 -2.16 -1.17
N TYR A 41 6.73 -1.20 -1.43
CA TYR A 41 6.35 0.16 -1.84
C TYR A 41 6.91 0.49 -3.21
N GLU A 42 6.06 0.97 -4.10
CA GLU A 42 6.45 1.43 -5.42
C GLU A 42 5.96 2.84 -5.69
N VAL A 43 6.78 3.60 -6.43
CA VAL A 43 6.40 4.86 -7.05
C VAL A 43 6.45 4.68 -8.56
N ARG A 44 5.30 4.74 -9.22
CA ARG A 44 5.15 4.55 -10.66
C ARG A 44 4.90 5.89 -11.32
N GLN A 45 5.73 6.24 -12.29
CA GLN A 45 5.40 7.30 -13.24
C GLN A 45 4.42 6.72 -14.25
N MET A 46 3.18 7.21 -14.27
CA MET A 46 2.20 6.81 -15.27
C MET A 46 2.58 7.49 -16.58
N ARG A 47 3.05 6.71 -17.54
CA ARG A 47 3.13 7.13 -18.95
C ARG A 47 1.77 6.81 -19.58
N GLY A 48 1.25 7.75 -20.34
CA GLY A 48 -0.07 7.66 -20.99
C GLY A 48 -0.16 6.44 -21.90
#